data_AF-A0A1E1L8V9-F1
#
_entry.id   AF-A0A1E1L8V9-F1
#
_cell.length_a   1.000
_cell.length_b   1.000
_cell.length_c   1.000
_cell.angle_alpha   90.00
_cell.angle_beta   90.00
_cell.angle_gamma   90.00
#
_symmetry.space_group_name_H-M   'P 1'
#
loop_
_entity.id
_entity.type
_entity.pdbx_description
1 polymer ?
#
loop_
_entity_poly.entity_id
_entity_poly.type
_entity_poly.pdbx_seq_one_letter_code
_entity_poly.pdbx_strand_id
1 'polypeptide(L)' 'MPRLNIAIIGAGPTGCMLACLLLQGQIANTPAISLTIFEAETSFNFRAQYGTLEFHPRTEVAALKVAGL' A
#
# COMPACT_ATOMS: atom_id res chain seq x y z
N MET A 1 -15.33 15.88 -11.31
CA MET A 1 -13.98 16.25 -10.83
C MET A 1 -12.96 15.40 -11.57
N PRO A 2 -11.77 15.92 -11.93
CA PRO A 2 -10.75 15.13 -12.61
C PRO A 2 -10.25 14.00 -11.71
N ARG A 3 -9.92 12.85 -12.31
CA ARG A 3 -9.37 11.68 -11.61
C ARG A 3 -7.92 11.96 -11.19
N LEU A 4 -7.56 11.62 -9.95
CA LEU A 4 -6.17 11.71 -9.48
C LEU A 4 -5.46 10.40 -9.80
N ASN A 5 -4.40 10.46 -10.60
CA ASN A 5 -3.59 9.29 -10.95
C ASN A 5 -2.33 9.28 -10.05
N ILE A 6 -2.12 8.18 -9.33
CA ILE A 6 -1.04 7.99 -8.37
C ILE A 6 -0.18 6.80 -8.80
N ALA A 7 1.11 7.03 -8.99
CA ALA A 7 2.11 5.99 -9.18
C ALA A 7 2.90 5.79 -7.88
N ILE A 8 2.89 4.58 -7.34
CA ILE A 8 3.74 4.18 -6.21
C ILE A 8 4.92 3.39 -6.77
N ILE A 9 6.15 3.77 -6.41
CA ILE A 9 7.37 3.05 -6.80
C ILE A 9 7.81 2.17 -5.63
N GLY A 10 7.75 0.85 -5.82
CA GLY A 10 8.01 -0.19 -4.83
C GLY A 10 6.72 -0.82 -4.27
N ALA A 11 6.55 -2.11 -4.49
CA ALA A 11 5.50 -2.98 -3.93
C ALA A 11 5.94 -3.69 -2.63
N GLY A 12 6.91 -3.14 -1.92
CA GLY A 12 7.24 -3.58 -0.56
C GLY A 12 6.10 -3.34 0.44
N PRO A 13 6.26 -3.76 1.71
CA PRO A 13 5.20 -3.71 2.73
C PRO A 13 4.56 -2.32 2.86
N THR A 14 5.38 -1.27 2.90
CA THR A 14 4.89 0.12 3.03
C THR A 14 4.17 0.62 1.77
N GLY A 15 4.68 0.30 0.58
CA GLY A 15 4.06 0.72 -0.69
C GLY A 15 2.69 0.06 -0.89
N CYS A 16 2.61 -1.24 -0.63
CA CYS A 16 1.34 -1.98 -0.63
C CYS A 16 0.38 -1.46 0.45
N MET A 17 0.89 -1.13 1.65
CA MET A 17 0.05 -0.59 2.71
C MET A 17 -0.53 0.78 2.38
N LEU A 18 0.28 1.68 1.81
CA LEU A 18 -0.20 2.98 1.34
C LEU A 18 -1.26 2.82 0.25
N ALA A 19 -1.03 1.94 -0.72
CA ALA A 19 -2.00 1.61 -1.77
C ALA A 19 -3.33 1.13 -1.18
N CYS A 20 -3.27 0.22 -0.21
CA CYS A 20 -4.44 -0.30 0.48
C CYS A 20 -5.26 0.81 1.14
N LEU A 21 -4.61 1.68 1.92
CA LEU A 21 -5.26 2.78 2.62
C LEU A 21 -5.85 3.83 1.67
N LEU A 22 -5.16 4.15 0.57
CA LEU A 22 -5.67 5.10 -0.44
C LEU A 22 -6.92 4.56 -1.14
N LEU A 23 -6.97 3.27 -1.42
CA LEU A 23 -8.15 2.62 -2.02
C LEU A 23 -9.33 2.60 -1.03
N GLN A 24 -9.09 2.32 0.25
CA GLN A 24 -10.12 2.31 1.29
C GLN A 24 -10.62 3.71 1.66
N GLY A 25 -9.75 4.72 1.64
CA GLY A 25 -10.07 6.11 1.98
C GLY A 25 -10.83 6.87 0.88
N GLN A 26 -11.18 6.23 -0.23
CA GLN A 26 -12.04 6.80 -1.27
C GLN A 26 -13.42 7.11 -0.69
N ILE A 27 -13.73 8.40 -0.51
CA ILE A 27 -15.05 8.89 -0.07
C ILE A 27 -15.75 9.69 -1.17
N ALA A 28 -17.07 9.83 -1.06
CA ALA A 28 -17.92 10.47 -2.08
C ALA A 28 -17.50 11.92 -2.45
N ASN A 29 -16.79 12.62 -1.56
CA ASN A 29 -16.32 13.99 -1.75
C ASN A 29 -14.84 14.12 -2.12
N THR A 30 -14.15 13.00 -2.39
CA THR A 30 -12.76 12.99 -2.86
C THR A 30 -12.70 12.72 -4.37
N PRO A 31 -11.68 13.24 -5.08
CA PRO A 31 -11.43 12.84 -6.45
C PRO A 31 -11.30 11.32 -6.55
N ALA A 32 -11.89 10.71 -7.58
CA ALA A 32 -11.66 9.30 -7.86
C ALA A 32 -10.14 9.06 -8.04
N ILE A 33 -9.61 8.02 -7.40
CA ILE A 33 -8.19 7.69 -7.47
C ILE A 33 -7.99 6.60 -8.52
N SER A 34 -6.98 6.75 -9.38
CA SER A 34 -6.37 5.65 -10.12
C SER A 34 -5.01 5.38 -9.50
N LEU A 35 -4.74 4.13 -9.13
CA LEU A 35 -3.50 3.77 -8.45
C LEU A 35 -2.79 2.67 -9.22
N THR A 36 -1.48 2.82 -9.40
CA THR A 36 -0.62 1.78 -9.98
C THR A 36 0.66 1.69 -9.15
N ILE A 37 1.06 0.47 -8.80
CA ILE A 37 2.32 0.20 -8.11
C ILE A 37 3.30 -0.39 -9.12
N PHE A 38 4.50 0.17 -9.20
CA PHE A 38 5.59 -0.33 -10.02
C PHE A 38 6.64 -0.99 -9.11
N GLU A 39 6.93 -2.26 -9.34
CA GLU A 39 7.95 -3.02 -8.63
C GLU A 39 9.06 -3.42 -9.59
N ALA A 40 10.31 -3.40 -9.13
CA ALA A 40 11.47 -3.79 -9.91
C ALA A 40 11.54 -5.31 -10.13
N GLU A 41 10.98 -6.07 -9.20
CA GLU A 41 10.97 -7.53 -9.25
C GLU A 41 10.09 -8.08 -10.36
N THR A 42 10.56 -9.15 -11.00
CA THR A 42 9.93 -9.74 -12.19
C THR A 42 8.68 -10.56 -11.88
N SER A 43 8.49 -10.95 -10.62
CA SER A 43 7.33 -11.73 -10.17
C SER A 43 6.90 -11.34 -8.77
N PHE A 44 5.60 -11.50 -8.49
CA PHE A 44 5.01 -11.18 -7.17
C PHE A 44 5.54 -12.05 -6.03
N ASN A 45 6.08 -13.23 -6.35
CA ASN A 45 6.63 -14.20 -5.41
C ASN A 45 8.16 -14.18 -5.37
N PHE A 46 8.80 -13.17 -5.96
CA PHE A 46 10.22 -12.95 -5.83
C PHE A 46 10.58 -12.75 -4.35
N ARG A 47 11.62 -13.45 -3.87
CA ARG A 47 12.01 -13.44 -2.46
C ARG A 47 13.48 -13.12 -2.32
N ALA A 48 13.79 -11.82 -2.25
CA ALA A 48 15.16 -11.30 -2.09
C ALA A 48 15.74 -11.55 -0.68
N GLN A 49 14.89 -11.48 0.35
CA GLN A 49 15.28 -11.50 1.75
C GLN A 49 14.67 -12.66 2.53
N TYR A 50 15.40 -13.09 3.55
CA TYR A 50 15.05 -14.14 4.50
C TYR A 50 15.04 -13.52 5.91
N GLY A 51 13.97 -13.78 6.68
CA GLY A 51 13.78 -13.27 8.03
C GLY A 51 12.31 -13.01 8.35
N THR A 52 12.05 -12.53 9.57
CA THR A 52 10.72 -12.08 10.04
C THR A 52 10.78 -10.57 10.26
N LEU A 53 9.69 -9.87 9.93
CA LEU A 53 9.51 -8.46 10.23
C LEU A 53 8.69 -8.32 11.52
N GLU A 54 9.23 -7.61 12.51
CA GLU A 54 8.48 -7.28 13.73
C GLU A 54 7.73 -5.97 13.55
N PHE A 55 6.49 -5.93 14.04
CA PHE A 55 5.64 -4.75 13.97
C PHE A 55 5.52 -4.09 15.33
N HIS A 56 5.75 -2.78 15.38
CA HIS A 56 5.59 -2.04 16.61
C HIS A 56 4.10 -1.69 16.84
N PRO A 57 3.55 -1.89 18.05
CA PRO A 57 2.11 -1.80 18.30
C PRO A 57 1.45 -0.46 17.92
N ARG A 58 2.21 0.64 18.03
CA ARG A 58 1.71 2.01 17.83
C ARG A 58 1.76 2.49 16.38
N THR A 59 2.44 1.76 15.50
CA THR A 59 2.76 2.20 14.14
C THR A 59 2.24 1.18 13.13
N GLU A 60 2.94 0.06 12.92
CA GLU A 60 2.62 -0.90 11.87
C GLU A 60 1.37 -1.71 12.22
N VAL A 61 1.21 -2.13 13.48
CA VAL A 61 -0.01 -2.82 13.93
C VAL A 61 -1.22 -1.88 13.85
N ALA A 62 -1.05 -0.59 14.19
CA ALA A 62 -2.11 0.39 14.05
C ALA A 62 -2.52 0.58 12.58
N ALA A 63 -1.54 0.63 11.68
CA ALA A 63 -1.81 0.69 10.26
C ALA A 63 -2.61 -0.54 9.80
N LEU A 64 -2.17 -1.76 10.12
CA LEU A 64 -2.87 -3.00 9.75
C LEU A 64 -4.33 -3.01 10.22
N LYS A 65 -4.58 -2.56 11.45
CA LYS A 65 -5.94 -2.41 11.98
C LYS A 65 -6.80 -1.46 11.17
N VAL A 66 -6.25 -0.32 10.73
CA VAL A 66 -6.97 0.61 9.84
C VAL A 66 -7.28 -0.06 8.50
N ALA A 67 -6.37 -0.87 7.98
CA ALA A 67 -6.57 -1.62 6.75
C ALA A 67 -7.50 -2.85 6.89
N GLY A 68 -7.90 -3.22 8.10
CA GLY A 68 -8.71 -4.42 8.36
C GLY A 68 -7.94 -5.74 8.19
N LEU A 69 -6.62 -5.72 8.47
CA LEU A 69 -5.70 -6.87 8.40
C LEU A 69 -5.23 -7.34 9.77
#